data_AF-X1RLK9-F1
#
_entry.id   AF-X1RLK9-F1
#
_cell.length_a   1.000
_cell.length_b   1.000
_cell.length_c   1.000
_cell.angle_alpha   90.00
_cell.angle_beta   90.00
_cell.angle_gamma   90.00
#
_symmetry.space_group_name_H-M   'P 1'
#
loop_
_entity.id
_entity.type
_entity.pdbx_description
1 polymer ?
#
loop_
_entity_poly.entity_id
_entity_poly.type
_entity_poly.pdbx_seq_one_letter_code
_entity_poly.pdbx_strand_id
1 'polypeptide(L)' 'MDAVVAMEGEGPSAGDPIWLGTVLVSPDCVSLDVVASQMTGFKPQEILTSVDAMERGLGPQA' A
#
# COMPACT_ATOMS: atom_id res chain seq x y z
N MET A 1 3.34 -4.86 7.79
CA MET A 1 3.08 -3.41 7.85
C MET A 1 2.17 -3.16 9.04
N ASP A 2 2.57 -2.23 9.90
CA ASP A 2 1.70 -1.71 10.96
C ASP A 2 0.82 -0.61 10.34
N ALA A 3 -0.48 -0.90 10.26
CA ALA A 3 -1.49 -0.01 9.73
C ALA A 3 -2.56 0.27 10.80
N VAL A 4 -2.14 0.37 12.07
CA VAL A 4 -3.03 0.69 13.19
C VAL A 4 -3.54 2.14 13.07
N VAL A 5 -2.63 3.07 12.78
CA VAL A 5 -2.94 4.46 12.43
C VAL A 5 -2.54 4.70 10.98
N ALA A 6 -3.48 5.17 10.18
CA ALA A 6 -3.28 5.58 8.79
C ALA A 6 -3.63 7.07 8.64
N MET A 7 -3.63 7.57 7.40
CA MET A 7 -3.97 8.96 7.11
C MET A 7 -4.96 9.04 5.95
N GLU A 8 -5.93 9.92 6.06
CA GLU A 8 -6.87 10.30 5.00
C GLU A 8 -6.44 11.64 4.38
N GLY A 9 -6.57 11.80 3.05
CA GLY A 9 -6.12 12.99 2.34
C GLY A 9 -4.61 13.02 2.02
N GLU A 10 -4.01 14.21 2.02
CA GLU A 10 -2.63 14.45 1.53
C GLU A 10 -1.54 14.10 2.58
N GLY A 11 -1.55 12.84 3.03
CA GLY A 11 -0.49 12.28 3.86
C GLY A 11 0.89 12.21 3.17
N PRO A 12 1.97 11.87 3.89
CA PRO A 12 2.01 11.64 5.34
C PRO A 12 2.15 12.94 6.16
N SER A 13 2.32 14.10 5.52
CA SER A 13 2.59 15.36 6.23
C SER A 13 1.37 16.26 6.42
N ALA A 14 0.33 16.10 5.60
CA ALA A 14 -0.83 17.00 5.57
C ALA A 14 -2.18 16.26 5.49
N GLY A 15 -2.20 14.97 5.83
CA GLY A 15 -3.43 14.18 5.95
C GLY A 15 -3.97 14.17 7.39
N ASP A 16 -5.22 13.78 7.54
CA ASP A 16 -5.86 13.60 8.85
C ASP A 16 -5.60 12.16 9.34
N PRO A 17 -5.09 11.97 10.56
CA PRO A 17 -4.86 10.63 11.09
C PRO A 17 -6.20 9.92 11.32
N ILE A 18 -6.29 8.67 10.86
CA ILE A 18 -7.45 7.79 11.06
C ILE A 18 -7.04 6.48 11.74
N TRP A 19 -7.95 5.93 12.53
CA TRP A 19 -7.79 4.60 13.12
C TRP A 19 -8.21 3.53 12.12
N LEU A 20 -7.25 2.90 11.46
CA LEU A 20 -7.48 1.77 10.54
C LEU A 20 -7.41 0.42 11.26
N GLY A 21 -6.68 0.35 12.38
CA GLY A 21 -6.72 -0.80 13.31
C GLY A 21 -6.28 -2.13 12.71
N THR A 22 -5.42 -2.12 11.70
CA THR A 22 -5.08 -3.31 10.90
C THR A 22 -3.59 -3.63 10.97
N VAL A 23 -3.24 -4.92 10.94
CA VAL A 23 -1.87 -5.40 10.72
C VAL A 23 -1.85 -6.22 9.43
N LEU A 24 -1.03 -5.80 8.47
CA LEU A 24 -0.88 -6.50 7.19
C LEU A 24 0.39 -7.35 7.20
N VAL A 25 0.29 -8.59 6.75
CA VAL A 25 1.41 -9.54 6.70
C VAL A 25 1.41 -10.28 5.38
N SER A 26 2.59 -10.36 4.75
CA SER A 26 2.83 -11.11 3.53
C SER A 26 4.30 -11.55 3.52
N PRO A 27 4.64 -12.73 2.96
CA PRO A 27 6.03 -13.10 2.70
C PRO A 27 6.64 -12.31 1.54
N ASP A 28 5.81 -11.63 0.73
CA ASP A 28 6.24 -10.80 -0.40
C ASP A 28 5.84 -9.34 -0.16
N CYS A 29 6.85 -8.45 -0.17
CA CYS A 29 6.68 -7.05 0.19
C CYS A 29 5.87 -6.27 -0.85
N VAL A 30 5.96 -6.61 -2.13
CA VAL A 30 5.25 -5.88 -3.20
C VAL A 30 3.76 -6.24 -3.19
N SER A 31 3.42 -7.51 -2.97
CA SER A 31 2.04 -7.98 -2.77
C SER A 31 1.41 -7.31 -1.55
N LEU A 32 2.20 -7.09 -0.49
CA LEU A 32 1.74 -6.36 0.69
C LEU A 32 1.33 -4.92 0.34
N ASP A 33 2.18 -4.24 -0.44
CA ASP A 33 1.96 -2.86 -0.86
C ASP A 33 0.78 -2.72 -1.83
N VAL A 34 0.60 -3.69 -2.74
CA VAL A 34 -0.55 -3.80 -3.63
C VAL A 34 -1.87 -3.88 -2.85
N VAL A 35 -1.92 -4.69 -1.79
CA VAL A 35 -3.12 -4.78 -0.95
C VAL A 35 -3.31 -3.49 -0.14
N ALA A 36 -2.23 -2.93 0.40
CA ALA A 36 -2.28 -1.67 1.12
C ALA A 36 -2.80 -0.51 0.24
N SER A 37 -2.38 -0.43 -1.03
CA SER A 37 -2.85 0.59 -1.97
C SER A 37 -4.35 0.48 -2.22
N GLN A 38 -4.85 -0.74 -2.38
CA GLN A 38 -6.27 -0.98 -2.60
C GLN A 38 -7.10 -0.59 -1.36
N MET A 39 -6.58 -0.85 -0.16
CA MET A 39 -7.22 -0.41 1.08
C MET A 39 -7.27 1.12 1.22
N THR A 40 -6.30 1.84 0.67
CA THR A 40 -6.27 3.31 0.66
C THR A 40 -6.98 3.93 -0.55
N GLY A 41 -7.67 3.11 -1.36
CA GLY A 41 -8.48 3.57 -2.49
C GLY A 41 -7.71 3.77 -3.80
N PHE A 42 -6.41 3.46 -3.83
CA PHE A 42 -5.58 3.52 -5.02
C PHE A 42 -5.55 2.20 -5.77
N LYS A 43 -5.56 2.28 -7.10
CA LYS A 43 -5.15 1.16 -7.94
C LYS A 43 -3.63 1.02 -7.88
N PRO A 44 -3.07 -0.20 -7.85
CA PRO A 44 -1.61 -0.39 -7.84
C PRO A 44 -0.87 0.30 -8.99
N GLN A 45 -1.53 0.46 -10.14
CA GLN A 45 -0.97 1.14 -11.32
C GLN A 45 -0.85 2.66 -11.16
N GLU A 46 -1.48 3.24 -10.13
CA GLU A 46 -1.36 4.67 -9.80
C GLU A 46 -0.11 4.96 -8.94
N ILE A 47 0.52 3.91 -8.41
CA ILE A 47 1.73 4.01 -7.58
C ILE A 47 2.95 3.61 -8.41
N LEU A 48 3.78 4.61 -8.77
CA LEU A 48 4.92 4.42 -9.66
C LEU A 48 5.93 3.36 -9.16
N THR A 49 6.12 3.25 -7.84
CA THR A 49 7.00 2.21 -7.25
C THR A 49 6.44 0.81 -7.42
N SER A 50 5.11 0.64 -7.34
CA SER A 50 4.45 -0.64 -7.61
C SER A 50 4.56 -1.02 -9.09
N VAL A 51 4.41 -0.05 -9.99
CA VAL A 51 4.60 -0.26 -11.44
C VAL A 51 6.01 -0.73 -11.76
N ASP A 52 7.04 -0.01 -11.28
CA ASP A 52 8.44 -0.39 -11.49
C ASP A 52 8.76 -1.78 -10.91
N ALA A 53 8.20 -2.13 -9.75
CA ALA A 53 8.36 -3.45 -9.16
C ALA A 53 7.76 -4.56 -10.05
N MET A 54 6.54 -4.36 -10.56
CA MET A 54 5.88 -5.30 -11.46
C MET A 54 6.62 -5.48 -12.78
N GLU A 55 7.15 -4.40 -13.37
CA GLU A 55 7.97 -4.46 -14.59
C GLU A 55 9.26 -5.28 -14.40
N ARG A 56 9.77 -5.32 -13.17
CA ARG A 56 10.92 -6.14 -12.78
C ARG A 56 10.55 -7.58 -12.40
N GLY A 57 9.27 -7.95 -12.49
CA GLY A 57 8.77 -9.26 -12.12
C GLY A 57 8.74 -9.50 -10.60
N LEU A 58 8.71 -8.44 -9.80
CA LEU A 58 8.54 -8.52 -8.34
C LEU A 58 7.05 -8.44 -8.00
N GLY A 59 6.66 -9.11 -6.91
CA GLY A 59 5.28 -9.05 -6.43
C GLY A 59 4.40 -10.22 -6.85
N PRO A 60 3.07 -10.03 -6.82
CA PRO A 60 2.13 -11.11 -7.04
C PRO A 60 2.26 -11.60 -8.48
N GLN A 61 2.64 -12.87 -8.62
CA GLN A 61 2.66 -13.57 -9.90
C GLN A 61 1.30 -14.25 -10.09
N ALA A 62 0.74 -14.13 -11.31
CA ALA A 62 -0.43 -14.88 -11.71
C ALA A 62 -0.10 -16.36 -11.96
#